data_AF-A0A1V4ISC5-F1
#
_entry.id   AF-A0A1V4ISC5-F1
#
_cell.length_a   1.000
_cell.length_b   1.000
_cell.length_c   1.000
_cell.angle_alpha   90.00
_cell.angle_beta   90.00
_cell.angle_gamma   90.00
#
_symmetry.space_group_name_H-M   'P 1'
#
loop_
_entity.id
_entity.type
_entity.pdbx_description
1 polymer ?
#
loop_
_entity_poly.entity_id
_entity_poly.type
_entity_poly.pdbx_seq_one_letter_code
_entity_poly.pdbx_strand_id
1 'polypeptide(L)'
;MSEVKAKEVLTVGMFFKHEYDFGSTTTLKLTVMDKYRGASAKDPITLPARNEIEDYRCSNCGKKAEYACMENEYGDFTYLCEDCVDKFEDDDLFIFRITNSPRMGVCGYEGELDTYQLY
;
A
#
# COMPACT_ATOMS: atom_id res chain seq x y z
N MET A 1 -14.86 16.09 -16.40
CA MET A 1 -13.91 15.40 -17.32
C MET A 1 -14.74 14.70 -18.38
N SER A 2 -14.34 14.74 -19.65
CA SER A 2 -15.00 13.96 -20.70
C SER A 2 -14.64 12.48 -20.55
N GLU A 3 -15.58 11.59 -20.86
CA GLU A 3 -15.34 10.14 -20.83
C GLU A 3 -14.45 9.72 -22.01
N VAL A 4 -13.26 9.18 -21.72
CA VAL A 4 -12.27 8.74 -22.73
C VAL A 4 -11.67 7.41 -22.30
N LYS A 5 -11.44 6.50 -23.24
CA LYS A 5 -10.83 5.19 -22.93
C LYS A 5 -9.33 5.34 -22.73
N ALA A 6 -8.78 4.74 -21.68
CA ALA A 6 -7.35 4.78 -21.38
C ALA A 6 -6.47 4.35 -22.59
N LYS A 7 -6.91 3.35 -23.36
CA LYS A 7 -6.21 2.87 -24.57
C LYS A 7 -6.05 3.91 -25.69
N GLU A 8 -6.86 4.96 -25.68
CA GLU A 8 -6.85 6.04 -26.68
C GLU A 8 -5.90 7.18 -26.27
N VAL A 9 -5.50 7.23 -24.99
CA VAL A 9 -4.64 8.27 -24.42
C VAL A 9 -3.24 7.74 -24.09
N LEU A 10 -3.14 6.50 -23.62
CA LEU A 10 -1.89 5.90 -23.15
C LEU A 10 -1.06 5.29 -24.28
N THR A 11 0.21 5.70 -24.38
CA THR A 11 1.20 5.16 -25.33
C THR A 11 2.44 4.63 -24.60
N VAL A 12 3.07 3.58 -25.13
CA VAL A 12 4.28 2.97 -24.53
C VAL A 12 5.41 4.01 -24.47
N GLY A 13 6.11 4.07 -23.34
CA GLY A 13 7.14 5.06 -23.05
C GLY A 13 6.63 6.39 -22.50
N MET A 14 5.31 6.63 -22.50
CA MET A 14 4.73 7.82 -21.89
C MET A 14 4.90 7.79 -20.37
N PHE A 15 5.21 8.94 -19.79
CA PHE A 15 5.11 9.16 -18.35
C PHE A 15 4.17 10.32 -18.06
N PHE A 16 3.46 10.24 -16.93
CA PHE A 16 2.52 11.26 -16.50
C PHE A 16 2.43 11.30 -14.98
N LYS A 17 1.92 12.41 -14.44
CA LYS A 17 1.66 12.55 -13.02
C LYS A 17 0.23 12.13 -12.70
N HIS A 18 0.04 11.48 -11.56
CA HIS A 18 -1.26 11.23 -10.98
C HIS A 18 -1.26 11.73 -9.54
N GLU A 19 -2.19 12.62 -9.23
CA GLU A 19 -2.39 13.14 -7.89
C GLU A 19 -3.75 12.63 -7.39
N TYR A 20 -3.75 12.03 -6.21
CA TYR A 20 -4.94 11.47 -5.57
C TYR A 20 -4.87 11.69 -4.05
N ASP A 21 -5.94 11.34 -3.34
CA ASP A 21 -6.20 11.63 -1.92
C ASP A 21 -6.48 13.11 -1.60
N PHE A 22 -7.56 13.35 -0.85
CA PHE A 22 -7.87 14.67 -0.27
C PHE A 22 -7.19 14.81 1.10
N GLY A 23 -6.75 16.03 1.44
CA GLY A 23 -6.07 16.34 2.70
C GLY A 23 -4.56 16.06 2.67
N SER A 24 -4.15 14.83 2.33
CA SER A 24 -2.75 14.45 2.14
C SER A 24 -2.51 13.90 0.74
N THR A 25 -2.37 14.81 -0.24
CA THR A 25 -2.23 14.45 -1.66
C THR A 25 -1.02 13.57 -1.90
N THR A 26 -1.27 12.41 -2.48
CA THR A 26 -0.23 11.51 -2.98
C THR A 26 0.05 11.82 -4.44
N THR A 27 1.31 12.13 -4.76
CA THR A 27 1.76 12.38 -6.14
C THR A 27 2.57 11.21 -6.68
N LEU A 28 2.08 10.57 -7.73
CA LEU A 28 2.76 9.48 -8.43
C LEU A 28 3.29 9.93 -9.79
N LYS A 29 4.44 9.37 -10.17
CA LYS A 29 4.92 9.36 -11.56
C LYS A 29 4.65 7.98 -12.15
N LEU A 30 3.71 7.90 -13.09
CA LEU A 30 3.37 6.67 -13.78
C LEU A 30 4.10 6.60 -15.12
N THR A 31 4.54 5.40 -15.49
CA THR A 31 5.20 5.13 -16.78
C THR A 31 4.50 3.97 -17.47
N VAL A 32 4.12 4.14 -18.74
CA VAL A 32 3.52 3.09 -19.55
C VAL A 32 4.64 2.21 -20.10
N MET A 33 4.89 1.08 -19.43
CA MET A 33 6.00 0.18 -19.76
C MET A 33 5.75 -0.61 -21.04
N ASP A 34 4.55 -1.19 -21.19
CA ASP A 34 4.19 -1.99 -22.36
C ASP A 34 2.66 -2.17 -22.45
N LYS A 35 2.18 -2.88 -23.48
CA LYS A 35 0.80 -3.33 -23.65
C LYS A 35 0.72 -4.84 -23.45
N TYR A 36 0.01 -5.26 -22.41
CA TYR A 36 -0.22 -6.68 -22.13
C TYR A 36 -1.62 -7.10 -22.58
N ARG A 37 -1.71 -8.21 -23.33
CA ARG A 37 -2.99 -8.90 -23.58
C ARG A 37 -3.09 -10.04 -22.58
N GLY A 38 -3.93 -9.87 -21.55
CA GLY A 38 -4.17 -10.89 -20.55
C GLY A 38 -4.93 -12.10 -21.08
N ALA A 39 -4.93 -13.18 -20.29
CA ALA A 39 -5.85 -14.31 -20.48
C ALA A 39 -7.30 -13.83 -20.31
N SER A 40 -8.26 -14.58 -20.85
CA SER A 40 -9.68 -14.34 -20.58
C SER A 40 -9.94 -14.54 -19.08
N ALA A 41 -9.94 -13.44 -18.32
CA ALA A 41 -10.32 -13.43 -16.93
C ALA A 41 -11.85 -13.43 -16.81
N LYS A 42 -12.38 -14.13 -15.80
CA LYS A 42 -13.79 -14.02 -15.43
C LYS A 42 -14.10 -12.63 -14.86
N ASP A 43 -13.11 -12.00 -14.25
CA ASP A 43 -13.22 -10.70 -13.59
C ASP A 43 -12.90 -9.54 -14.54
N PRO A 44 -13.55 -8.38 -14.34
CA PRO A 44 -13.33 -7.20 -15.17
C PRO A 44 -11.93 -6.57 -15.02
N ILE A 45 -11.21 -6.87 -13.93
CA ILE A 45 -9.86 -6.38 -13.64
C ILE A 45 -8.99 -7.56 -13.17
N THR A 46 -7.78 -7.64 -13.71
CA THR A 46 -6.77 -8.64 -13.33
C THR A 46 -5.51 -7.89 -12.90
N LEU A 47 -4.96 -8.21 -11.73
CA LEU A 47 -3.74 -7.59 -11.19
C LEU A 47 -2.48 -8.33 -11.70
N PRO A 48 -1.76 -7.82 -12.71
CA PRO A 48 -0.66 -8.58 -13.33
C PRO A 48 0.58 -8.69 -12.43
N ALA A 49 0.75 -7.76 -11.48
CA ALA A 49 1.88 -7.72 -10.56
C ALA A 49 1.49 -6.93 -9.30
N ARG A 50 2.16 -7.26 -8.19
CA ARG A 50 2.10 -6.52 -6.92
C ARG A 50 3.52 -6.44 -6.36
N ASN A 51 3.83 -5.36 -5.65
CA ASN A 51 5.10 -5.28 -4.93
C ASN A 51 5.18 -6.42 -3.90
N GLU A 52 6.39 -6.89 -3.61
CA GLU A 52 6.61 -7.70 -2.42
C GLU A 52 6.58 -6.79 -1.19
N ILE A 53 5.95 -7.25 -0.11
CA ILE A 53 5.98 -6.50 1.14
C ILE A 53 7.37 -6.62 1.76
N GLU A 54 7.88 -5.52 2.31
CA GLU A 54 9.16 -5.55 3.02
C GLU A 54 9.10 -6.48 4.25
N ASP A 55 10.24 -7.05 4.59
CA ASP A 55 10.39 -7.91 5.76
C ASP A 55 10.66 -7.08 7.01
N TYR A 56 9.59 -6.50 7.56
CA TYR A 56 9.64 -5.71 8.77
C TYR A 56 9.99 -6.59 9.99
N ARG A 57 10.95 -6.11 10.79
CA ARG A 57 11.43 -6.80 11.99
C ARG A 57 11.04 -6.03 13.23
N CYS A 58 10.61 -6.76 14.26
CA CYS A 58 10.21 -6.20 15.53
C CYS A 58 11.40 -5.50 16.20
N SER A 59 11.24 -4.22 16.56
CA SER A 59 12.28 -3.42 17.21
C SER A 59 12.71 -3.98 18.57
N ASN A 60 11.83 -4.73 19.26
CA ASN A 60 12.10 -5.26 20.61
C ASN A 60 12.77 -6.63 20.61
N CYS A 61 12.45 -7.51 19.65
CA CYS A 61 12.89 -8.91 19.70
C CYS A 61 13.42 -9.47 18.37
N GLY A 62 13.33 -8.72 17.27
CA GLY A 62 13.82 -9.13 15.95
C GLY A 62 12.97 -10.17 15.21
N LYS A 63 11.88 -10.68 15.80
CA LYS A 63 10.90 -11.52 15.09
C LYS A 63 10.23 -10.73 13.95
N LYS A 64 9.55 -11.44 13.04
CA LYS A 64 8.74 -10.79 12.00
C LYS A 64 7.70 -9.89 12.66
N ALA A 65 7.64 -8.63 12.22
CA ALA A 65 6.64 -7.68 12.67
C ALA A 65 5.35 -7.84 11.88
N GLU A 66 4.23 -7.60 12.56
CA GLU A 66 2.89 -7.62 11.97
C GLU A 66 2.16 -6.30 12.21
N TYR A 67 2.67 -5.49 13.14
CA TYR A 67 2.09 -4.23 13.57
C TYR A 67 3.11 -3.10 13.42
N ALA A 68 2.61 -1.93 13.10
CA ALA A 68 3.36 -0.69 13.12
C ALA A 68 2.69 0.28 14.11
N CYS A 69 3.51 0.99 14.85
CA CYS A 69 3.13 1.95 15.87
C CYS A 69 3.69 3.33 15.52
N MET A 70 2.96 4.39 15.83
CA MET A 70 3.41 5.77 15.65
C MET A 70 2.85 6.66 16.77
N GLU A 71 3.67 7.60 17.24
CA GLU A 71 3.29 8.55 18.31
C GLU A 71 2.25 9.59 17.85
N ASN A 72 2.25 9.92 16.56
CA ASN A 72 1.29 10.83 15.93
C ASN A 72 1.35 10.66 14.41
N GLU A 73 0.45 11.34 13.69
CA GLU A 73 0.31 11.28 12.21
C GLU A 73 1.57 11.62 11.40
N TYR A 74 2.59 12.23 12.02
CA TYR A 74 3.88 12.59 11.41
C TYR A 74 5.08 11.84 12.01
N GLY A 75 4.86 10.89 12.91
CA GLY A 75 5.91 10.11 13.56
C GLY A 75 6.47 9.00 12.67
N ASP A 76 7.69 8.57 12.97
CA ASP A 76 8.29 7.38 12.34
C ASP A 76 7.61 6.10 12.83
N PHE A 77 7.62 5.06 12.00
CA PHE A 77 7.07 3.75 12.38
C PHE A 77 8.01 3.01 13.33
N THR A 78 7.44 2.51 14.42
CA THR A 78 8.04 1.44 15.23
C THR A 78 7.34 0.13 14.89
N TYR A 79 8.10 -0.88 14.46
CA TYR A 79 7.53 -2.18 14.07
C TYR A 79 7.54 -3.16 15.23
N LEU A 80 6.41 -3.84 15.45
CA LEU A 80 6.22 -4.80 16.54
C LEU A 80 5.63 -6.12 16.02
N CYS A 81 6.06 -7.22 16.64
CA CYS A 81 5.36 -8.50 16.50
C CYS A 81 4.17 -8.58 17.47
N GLU A 82 3.27 -9.53 17.24
CA GLU A 82 2.08 -9.78 18.07
C GLU A 82 2.43 -9.87 19.58
N ASP A 83 3.42 -10.69 19.96
CA ASP A 83 3.85 -10.84 21.37
C ASP A 83 4.30 -9.53 22.06
N CYS A 84 4.81 -8.58 21.28
CA CYS A 84 5.39 -7.34 21.81
C CYS A 84 4.39 -6.19 21.77
N VAL A 85 3.45 -6.19 20.82
CA VAL A 85 2.39 -5.18 20.76
C VAL A 85 1.37 -5.40 21.87
N ASP A 86 1.06 -6.65 22.23
CA ASP A 86 0.12 -6.96 23.33
C ASP A 86 0.62 -6.50 24.70
N LYS A 87 1.92 -6.28 24.83
CA LYS A 87 2.56 -5.77 26.06
C LYS A 87 2.70 -4.25 26.05
N PHE A 88 2.34 -3.62 24.94
CA PHE A 88 2.44 -2.19 24.72
C PHE A 88 1.12 -1.56 25.22
N GLU A 89 1.09 -1.22 26.50
CA GLU A 89 0.00 -0.44 27.13
C GLU A 89 0.35 1.04 27.06
N ASP A 90 0.29 1.63 25.87
CA ASP A 90 0.42 3.08 25.70
C ASP A 90 -0.76 3.61 24.89
N ASP A 91 -1.73 4.20 25.59
CA ASP A 91 -2.97 4.74 25.01
C ASP A 91 -2.72 5.90 24.03
N ASP A 92 -1.51 6.46 24.01
CA ASP A 92 -1.12 7.57 23.15
C ASP A 92 -0.52 7.12 21.81
N LEU A 93 -0.33 5.80 21.59
CA LEU A 93 0.19 5.28 20.31
C LEU A 93 -0.91 4.81 19.37
N PHE A 94 -0.79 5.20 18.11
CA PHE A 94 -1.60 4.63 17.03
C PHE A 94 -0.97 3.32 16.57
N ILE A 95 -1.73 2.23 16.67
CA ILE A 95 -1.29 0.88 16.31
C ILE A 95 -2.17 0.37 15.16
N PHE A 96 -1.53 -0.09 14.08
CA PHE A 96 -2.22 -0.69 12.93
C PHE A 96 -1.44 -1.86 12.38
N ARG A 97 -2.14 -2.70 11.61
CA ARG A 97 -1.51 -3.80 10.90
C ARG A 97 -0.62 -3.28 9.78
N ILE A 98 0.52 -3.94 9.61
CA ILE A 98 1.43 -3.64 8.52
C ILE A 98 0.76 -3.98 7.18
N THR A 99 0.81 -3.04 6.24
CA THR A 99 0.28 -3.24 4.89
C THR A 99 1.32 -2.95 3.82
N ASN A 100 1.12 -3.54 2.64
CA ASN A 100 1.98 -3.31 1.49
C ASN A 100 1.58 -2.02 0.74
N SER A 101 1.61 -0.90 1.47
CA SER A 101 1.29 0.41 0.97
C SER A 101 2.20 1.45 1.62
N PRO A 102 2.81 2.37 0.84
CA PRO A 102 3.57 3.48 1.40
C PRO A 102 2.68 4.49 2.16
N ARG A 103 1.36 4.31 2.12
CA ARG A 103 0.36 5.14 2.81
C ARG A 103 -0.15 4.54 4.11
N MET A 104 0.39 3.39 4.51
CA MET A 104 0.10 2.74 5.79
C MET A 104 0.10 3.77 6.94
N GLY A 105 -0.92 3.75 7.79
CA GLY A 105 -1.05 4.64 8.96
C GLY A 105 -1.51 6.07 8.64
N VAL A 106 -1.37 6.56 7.41
CA VAL A 106 -1.77 7.95 7.10
C VAL A 106 -3.28 8.08 7.09
N CYS A 107 -3.81 9.01 7.90
CA CYS A 107 -5.25 9.17 8.13
C CYS A 107 -5.93 7.87 8.61
N GLY A 108 -5.20 7.03 9.37
CA GLY A 108 -5.71 5.74 9.83
C GLY A 108 -5.90 4.71 8.70
N TYR A 109 -5.15 4.83 7.61
CA TYR A 109 -5.19 3.84 6.53
C TYR A 109 -4.55 2.52 6.97
N GLU A 110 -5.39 1.51 7.23
CA GLU A 110 -5.00 0.15 7.62
C GLU A 110 -5.03 -0.85 6.46
N GLY A 111 -5.16 -0.34 5.23
CA GLY A 111 -5.28 -1.14 4.01
C GLY A 111 -6.56 -1.95 3.91
N GLU A 112 -6.71 -2.64 2.78
CA GLU A 112 -7.80 -3.59 2.55
C GLU A 112 -7.32 -5.00 2.90
N LEU A 113 -8.22 -5.88 3.34
CA LEU A 113 -7.97 -7.32 3.54
C LEU A 113 -7.85 -8.04 2.18
N ASP A 114 -7.08 -7.48 1.26
CA ASP A 114 -6.89 -8.00 -0.10
C ASP A 114 -6.13 -9.32 -0.04
N THR A 115 -6.89 -10.42 -0.05
CA THR A 115 -6.33 -11.75 -0.18
C THR A 115 -5.73 -11.90 -1.57
N TYR A 116 -4.41 -12.08 -1.64
CA TYR A 116 -3.73 -12.37 -2.90
C TYR A 116 -4.13 -13.77 -3.37
N GLN A 117 -5.08 -13.85 -4.29
CA GLN A 117 -5.37 -15.07 -5.01
C GLN A 117 -4.67 -15.01 -6.36
N LEU A 118 -3.54 -15.71 -6.46
CA LEU A 118 -3.03 -16.13 -7.76
C LEU A 118 -4.11 -17.03 -8.38
N TYR A 119 -4.63 -16.62 -9.52
CA TYR A 119 -5.58 -17.39 -10.32
C TYR A 119 -5.06 -18.80 -10.59
#